data_AF-A0A0C4EHZ6-F1
#
_entry.id   AF-A0A0C4EHZ6-F1
#
_cell.length_a   1.000
_cell.length_b   1.000
_cell.length_c   1.000
_cell.angle_alpha   90.00
_cell.angle_beta   90.00
_cell.angle_gamma   90.00
#
_symmetry.space_group_name_H-M   'P 1'
#
loop_
_entity.id
_entity.type
_entity.pdbx_description
1 polymer ?
#
loop_
_entity_poly.entity_id
_entity_poly.type
_entity_poly.pdbx_seq_one_letter_code
_entity_poly.pdbx_strand_id
1 'polypeptide(L)'
;MSQPEPSPTSTPTEYRSSPSSPIASSKQSALLHRLRTSTRDLFPRERRSFIADTTSASKKRAIISIAIRKGLFVFFSVHGVVSTALLALALVRTGRVKHHAYSVHRPGQQRAGSRLIQVLLQTLRSSSTARLASWLGLYSSLWTLTYSFLRKSQHKYSEWNAFIAGSLCGVSFFAQPKADRKEIAPNVLCRGLYSILMCYPLCHFKHADLLLFALSNAQIAIGYLLYPTSLPAWYVHWISRVGELNPRYVDLNRRLDRSLMPSNSNLLQDHHRLLSRDSHPRTWLNENRIQSWLNQPDPTLRMGAPCALNHFRHNSCLAFNLHQLLKTILKMAPTYAILHLVPALIFRSKLLVKSYVSLHHPLYLCDRRLILIMCIKTDHLHELDHQKTTSSALFLGTFVSVVQNCFCLPSQVYERFGIVLRGAPFYGLMGFCTGVSLLWEEPKRRGELALYCAPKALYSLWAVLKAKKWVPREIPMGDIIVSSVGCGMLMHCFMNRKERMPALARGIISQIVDPHTPDRTKKLNPLLKKSDDPPPDQLPDSKHT
;
A
#
# COMPACT_ATOMS: atom_id res chain seq x y z
N MET A 1 62.71 -40.58 25.39
CA MET A 1 62.53 -40.72 26.86
C MET A 1 61.27 -39.99 27.24
N SER A 2 60.18 -40.57 27.74
CA SER A 2 59.80 -41.95 28.04
C SER A 2 58.28 -41.88 28.25
N GLN A 3 57.50 -42.75 27.60
CA GLN A 3 56.16 -43.14 28.08
C GLN A 3 56.34 -43.89 29.42
N PRO A 4 55.36 -43.86 30.35
CA PRO A 4 54.23 -44.82 30.26
C PRO A 4 52.87 -44.38 30.86
N GLU A 5 51.80 -44.99 30.31
CA GLU A 5 50.48 -45.26 30.92
C GLU A 5 50.59 -46.24 32.14
N PRO A 6 49.54 -46.57 32.97
CA PRO A 6 48.12 -46.77 32.61
C PRO A 6 47.03 -46.38 33.65
N SER A 7 45.76 -46.53 33.22
CA SER A 7 44.45 -46.45 33.92
C SER A 7 44.24 -47.45 35.10
N PRO A 8 43.22 -47.32 36.00
CA PRO A 8 41.85 -47.88 35.76
C PRO A 8 40.60 -47.24 36.47
N THR A 9 39.45 -47.30 35.77
CA THR A 9 38.08 -47.77 36.17
C THR A 9 37.27 -47.19 37.37
N SER A 10 36.02 -46.73 37.13
CA SER A 10 34.79 -47.15 37.88
C SER A 10 33.44 -46.58 37.32
N THR A 11 32.60 -47.54 36.88
CA THR A 11 31.12 -47.72 36.96
C THR A 11 30.07 -46.66 36.52
N PRO A 12 29.06 -47.06 35.68
CA PRO A 12 27.80 -46.33 35.45
C PRO A 12 26.63 -46.91 36.26
N THR A 13 25.73 -46.06 36.77
CA THR A 13 24.50 -46.47 37.47
C THR A 13 23.32 -46.58 36.50
N GLU A 14 22.69 -47.76 36.47
CA GLU A 14 21.42 -48.07 35.79
C GLU A 14 20.26 -47.21 36.31
N TYR A 15 19.37 -46.78 35.41
CA TYR A 15 17.99 -46.43 35.76
C TYR A 15 17.01 -47.24 34.89
N ARG A 16 16.25 -48.10 35.55
CA ARG A 16 15.36 -49.12 34.99
C ARG A 16 14.02 -48.51 34.58
N SER A 17 13.61 -48.67 33.33
CA SER A 17 12.30 -48.26 32.79
C SER A 17 11.21 -49.28 33.15
N SER A 18 10.09 -48.83 33.72
CA SER A 18 8.87 -49.62 33.94
C SER A 18 7.99 -49.66 32.68
N PRO A 19 7.33 -50.79 32.33
CA PRO A 19 6.55 -50.91 31.10
C PRO A 19 5.11 -50.37 31.27
N SER A 20 4.68 -49.48 30.37
CA SER A 20 3.29 -49.03 30.24
C SER A 20 2.47 -50.03 29.40
N SER A 21 1.30 -50.40 29.90
CA SER A 21 0.36 -51.38 29.35
C SER A 21 -0.20 -51.02 27.93
N PRO A 22 -0.34 -52.00 27.01
CA PRO A 22 -0.60 -51.73 25.58
C PRO A 22 -2.08 -51.59 25.19
N ILE A 23 -3.04 -51.66 26.12
CA ILE A 23 -4.47 -51.86 25.77
C ILE A 23 -5.26 -50.54 25.69
N ALA A 24 -4.81 -49.45 26.33
CA ALA A 24 -5.53 -48.18 26.33
C ALA A 24 -5.25 -47.29 25.10
N SER A 25 -4.09 -47.46 24.44
CA SER A 25 -3.68 -46.60 23.31
C SER A 25 -4.39 -46.95 21.99
N SER A 26 -4.82 -48.21 21.80
CA SER A 26 -5.43 -48.67 20.54
C SER A 26 -6.86 -48.17 20.35
N LYS A 27 -7.66 -48.08 21.43
CA LYS A 27 -9.03 -47.56 21.37
C LYS A 27 -9.06 -46.04 21.15
N GLN A 28 -8.15 -45.30 21.78
CA GLN A 28 -7.98 -43.86 21.54
C GLN A 28 -7.47 -43.57 20.13
N SER A 29 -6.52 -44.36 19.62
CA SER A 29 -6.01 -44.18 18.25
C SER A 29 -7.06 -44.54 17.19
N ALA A 30 -7.87 -45.59 17.41
CA ALA A 30 -8.97 -45.95 16.53
C ALA A 30 -10.11 -44.91 16.52
N LEU A 31 -10.44 -44.35 17.69
CA LEU A 31 -11.46 -43.30 17.81
C LEU A 31 -10.98 -41.98 17.20
N LEU A 32 -9.70 -41.62 17.40
CA LEU A 32 -9.07 -40.49 16.71
C LEU A 32 -8.98 -40.70 15.20
N HIS A 33 -8.74 -41.92 14.74
CA HIS A 33 -8.74 -42.24 13.31
C HIS A 33 -10.14 -42.09 12.71
N ARG A 34 -11.20 -42.60 13.38
CA ARG A 34 -12.60 -42.44 12.94
C ARG A 34 -13.07 -40.98 12.97
N LEU A 35 -12.70 -40.21 13.99
CA LEU A 35 -12.97 -38.77 14.03
C LEU A 35 -12.22 -38.04 12.92
N ARG A 36 -10.98 -38.43 12.63
CA ARG A 36 -10.17 -37.84 11.56
C ARG A 36 -10.68 -38.19 10.16
N THR A 37 -11.22 -39.38 9.93
CA THR A 37 -11.85 -39.74 8.66
C THR A 37 -13.20 -39.04 8.50
N SER A 38 -14.05 -39.05 9.55
CA SER A 38 -15.36 -38.38 9.52
C SER A 38 -15.25 -36.86 9.36
N THR A 39 -14.27 -36.22 10.01
CA THR A 39 -13.99 -34.78 9.80
C THR A 39 -13.37 -34.49 8.44
N ARG A 40 -12.70 -35.45 7.81
CA ARG A 40 -12.12 -35.32 6.47
C ARG A 40 -13.19 -35.41 5.38
N ASP A 41 -14.27 -36.15 5.62
CA ASP A 41 -15.44 -36.20 4.74
C ASP A 41 -16.35 -34.96 4.90
N LEU A 42 -16.49 -34.43 6.13
CA LEU A 42 -17.20 -33.17 6.37
C LEU A 42 -16.46 -31.93 5.83
N PHE A 43 -15.13 -31.98 5.79
CA PHE A 43 -14.27 -30.90 5.31
C PHE A 43 -13.26 -31.43 4.28
N PRO A 44 -13.69 -31.64 3.02
CA PRO A 44 -12.79 -32.09 1.97
C PRO A 44 -11.57 -31.17 1.88
N ARG A 45 -10.37 -31.76 1.86
CA ARG A 45 -9.09 -31.04 1.74
C ARG A 45 -8.99 -30.24 0.44
N GLU A 46 -9.71 -30.67 -0.58
CA GLU A 46 -9.74 -30.07 -1.89
C GLU A 46 -11.10 -29.40 -2.09
N ARG A 47 -11.13 -28.08 -1.91
CA ARG A 47 -12.33 -27.30 -2.15
C ARG A 47 -12.51 -27.18 -3.67
N ARG A 48 -13.26 -28.10 -4.29
CA ARG A 48 -13.63 -28.01 -5.71
C ARG A 48 -14.40 -26.71 -5.92
N SER A 49 -13.98 -25.91 -6.91
CA SER A 49 -14.56 -24.61 -7.19
C SER A 49 -16.06 -24.74 -7.53
N PHE A 50 -16.88 -23.78 -7.08
CA PHE A 50 -18.31 -23.74 -7.38
C PHE A 50 -18.59 -23.48 -8.87
N ILE A 51 -17.61 -22.91 -9.58
CA ILE A 51 -17.64 -22.66 -11.03
C ILE A 51 -16.45 -23.42 -11.65
N ALA A 52 -16.73 -24.28 -12.63
CA ALA A 52 -15.70 -25.02 -13.36
C ALA A 52 -14.86 -24.09 -14.24
N ASP A 53 -13.55 -24.32 -14.29
CA ASP A 53 -12.65 -23.58 -15.16
C ASP A 53 -12.78 -24.03 -16.62
N THR A 54 -12.50 -23.09 -17.53
CA THR A 54 -12.53 -23.33 -18.97
C THR A 54 -11.32 -24.16 -19.41
N THR A 55 -11.57 -25.36 -19.91
CA THR A 55 -10.54 -26.23 -20.53
C THR A 55 -10.45 -25.99 -22.03
N SER A 56 -9.33 -26.36 -22.66
CA SER A 56 -9.12 -26.26 -24.13
C SER A 56 -10.14 -27.10 -24.93
N ALA A 57 -10.70 -28.14 -24.32
CA ALA A 57 -11.73 -29.01 -24.90
C ALA A 57 -13.17 -28.43 -24.80
N SER A 58 -13.37 -27.32 -24.07
CA SER A 58 -14.70 -26.76 -23.86
C SER A 58 -15.35 -26.23 -25.16
N LYS A 59 -16.66 -26.47 -25.32
CA LYS A 59 -17.46 -25.93 -26.43
C LYS A 59 -17.54 -24.40 -26.31
N LYS A 60 -17.58 -23.67 -27.44
CA LYS A 60 -17.66 -22.19 -27.46
C LYS A 60 -18.81 -21.64 -26.60
N ARG A 61 -19.99 -22.28 -26.66
CA ARG A 61 -21.16 -21.93 -25.84
C ARG A 61 -20.92 -22.11 -24.33
N ALA A 62 -20.16 -23.14 -23.94
CA ALA A 62 -19.81 -23.37 -22.53
C ALA A 62 -18.86 -22.29 -22.01
N ILE A 63 -17.87 -21.86 -22.81
CA ILE A 63 -16.94 -20.77 -22.46
C ILE A 63 -17.72 -19.48 -22.17
N ILE A 64 -18.66 -19.11 -23.05
CA ILE A 64 -19.49 -17.92 -22.87
C ILE A 64 -20.34 -18.03 -21.59
N SER A 65 -20.98 -19.18 -21.36
CA SER A 65 -21.76 -19.39 -20.13
C SER A 65 -20.92 -19.30 -18.87
N ILE A 66 -19.69 -19.85 -18.87
CA ILE A 66 -18.78 -19.79 -17.72
C ILE A 66 -18.32 -18.35 -17.48
N ALA A 67 -17.95 -17.63 -18.55
CA ALA A 67 -17.52 -16.23 -18.48
C ALA A 67 -18.61 -15.34 -17.83
N ILE A 68 -19.87 -15.48 -18.26
CA ILE A 68 -21.00 -14.73 -17.69
C ILE A 68 -21.20 -15.08 -16.21
N ARG A 69 -21.14 -16.37 -15.83
CA ARG A 69 -21.28 -16.78 -14.42
C ARG A 69 -20.17 -16.24 -13.54
N LYS A 70 -18.90 -16.29 -14.00
CA LYS A 70 -17.75 -15.70 -13.29
C LYS A 70 -17.94 -14.19 -13.12
N GLY A 71 -18.33 -13.49 -14.18
CA GLY A 71 -18.62 -12.06 -14.16
C GLY A 71 -19.70 -11.65 -13.16
N LEU A 72 -20.85 -12.33 -13.19
CA LEU A 72 -21.96 -12.08 -12.26
C LEU A 72 -21.55 -12.37 -10.81
N PHE A 73 -20.81 -13.46 -10.57
CA PHE A 73 -20.30 -13.76 -9.24
C PHE A 73 -19.41 -12.65 -8.69
N VAL A 74 -18.44 -12.18 -9.50
CA VAL A 74 -17.54 -11.08 -9.11
C VAL A 74 -18.34 -9.79 -8.88
N PHE A 75 -19.32 -9.49 -9.73
CA PHE A 75 -20.20 -8.34 -9.57
C PHE A 75 -20.91 -8.35 -8.22
N PHE A 76 -21.67 -9.41 -7.90
CA PHE A 76 -22.43 -9.49 -6.65
C PHE A 76 -21.53 -9.54 -5.42
N SER A 77 -20.37 -10.21 -5.53
CA SER A 77 -19.38 -10.28 -4.45
C SER A 77 -18.81 -8.90 -4.10
N VAL A 78 -18.29 -8.18 -5.10
CA VAL A 78 -17.74 -6.83 -4.90
C VAL A 78 -18.82 -5.88 -4.40
N HIS A 79 -20.01 -5.94 -5.01
CA HIS A 79 -21.12 -5.08 -4.63
C HIS A 79 -21.54 -5.31 -3.17
N GLY A 80 -21.65 -6.57 -2.75
CA GLY A 80 -21.99 -6.96 -1.38
C GLY A 80 -20.95 -6.54 -0.35
N VAL A 81 -19.66 -6.77 -0.63
CA VAL A 81 -18.56 -6.40 0.29
C VAL A 81 -18.45 -4.89 0.45
N VAL A 82 -18.52 -4.12 -0.65
CA VAL A 82 -18.40 -2.66 -0.55
C VAL A 82 -19.64 -2.05 0.10
N SER A 83 -20.84 -2.55 -0.22
CA SER A 83 -22.08 -2.06 0.39
C SER A 83 -22.12 -2.33 1.89
N THR A 84 -21.69 -3.52 2.34
CA THR A 84 -21.62 -3.85 3.76
C THR A 84 -20.60 -2.99 4.50
N ALA A 85 -19.43 -2.73 3.89
CA ALA A 85 -18.43 -1.84 4.47
C ALA A 85 -18.91 -0.39 4.59
N LEU A 86 -19.58 0.14 3.56
CA LEU A 86 -20.16 1.48 3.59
C LEU A 86 -21.28 1.59 4.62
N LEU A 87 -22.11 0.55 4.76
CA LEU A 87 -23.14 0.48 5.78
C LEU A 87 -22.53 0.51 7.19
N ALA A 88 -21.48 -0.28 7.43
CA ALA A 88 -20.78 -0.29 8.71
C ALA A 88 -20.19 1.11 9.03
N LEU A 89 -19.59 1.77 8.04
CA LEU A 89 -19.07 3.14 8.20
C LEU A 89 -20.19 4.16 8.47
N ALA A 90 -21.34 4.03 7.81
CA ALA A 90 -22.50 4.88 8.05
C ALA A 90 -23.02 4.72 9.48
N LEU A 91 -23.15 3.47 9.95
CA LEU A 91 -23.57 3.16 11.33
C LEU A 91 -22.60 3.75 12.36
N VAL A 92 -21.28 3.58 12.17
CA VAL A 92 -20.26 4.16 13.05
C VAL A 92 -20.33 5.69 13.08
N ARG A 93 -20.56 6.35 11.93
CA ARG A 93 -20.72 7.80 11.87
C ARG A 93 -21.97 8.28 12.62
N THR A 94 -23.09 7.59 12.48
CA THR A 94 -24.32 7.93 13.22
C THR A 94 -24.17 7.73 14.74
N GLY A 95 -23.38 6.74 15.17
CA GLY A 95 -23.04 6.54 16.58
C GLY A 95 -22.17 7.65 17.18
N ARG A 96 -21.25 8.23 16.40
CA ARG A 96 -20.41 9.35 16.85
C ARG A 96 -21.17 10.68 16.95
N VAL A 97 -22.16 10.92 16.09
CA VAL A 97 -23.00 12.13 16.16
C VAL A 97 -23.84 12.15 17.44
N LYS A 98 -24.30 10.99 17.92
CA LYS A 98 -25.03 10.89 19.20
C LYS A 98 -24.18 11.26 20.42
N HIS A 99 -22.86 11.06 20.38
CA HIS A 99 -21.97 11.44 21.49
C HIS A 99 -21.64 12.94 21.55
N HIS A 100 -21.83 13.69 20.45
CA HIS A 100 -21.56 15.14 20.42
C HIS A 100 -22.82 16.02 20.46
N ALA A 101 -24.01 15.42 20.42
CA ALA A 101 -25.29 16.13 20.46
C ALA A 101 -25.99 15.96 21.81
N TYR A 102 -25.38 16.49 22.88
CA TYR A 102 -26.10 16.90 24.09
C TYR A 102 -26.34 18.42 24.01
N SER A 103 -27.11 18.86 23.01
CA SER A 103 -27.77 20.17 23.00
C SER A 103 -28.64 20.29 21.75
N VAL A 104 -29.85 20.81 21.95
CA VAL A 104 -30.87 21.21 20.96
C VAL A 104 -31.83 20.11 20.49
N HIS A 105 -32.97 20.06 21.19
CA HIS A 105 -34.23 19.45 20.76
C HIS A 105 -34.77 20.14 19.48
N ARG A 106 -35.15 19.34 18.48
CA ARG A 106 -36.22 19.66 17.52
C ARG A 106 -37.07 18.41 17.27
N PRO A 107 -38.41 18.47 17.41
CA PRO A 107 -39.27 17.31 17.20
C PRO A 107 -39.57 17.13 15.71
N GLY A 108 -39.21 15.95 15.20
CA GLY A 108 -39.48 15.50 13.84
C GLY A 108 -39.37 13.97 13.82
N GLN A 109 -40.41 13.32 14.31
CA GLN A 109 -40.44 11.90 14.64
C GLN A 109 -40.64 11.04 13.37
N GLN A 110 -39.65 10.99 12.48
CA GLN A 110 -39.57 9.90 11.50
C GLN A 110 -39.08 8.62 12.20
N ARG A 111 -39.90 7.56 12.19
CA ARG A 111 -39.62 6.23 12.79
C ARG A 111 -38.20 5.76 12.46
N ALA A 112 -37.41 5.44 13.48
CA ALA A 112 -36.00 5.02 13.34
C ALA A 112 -35.79 3.85 12.35
N GLY A 113 -36.77 2.93 12.24
CA GLY A 113 -36.74 1.84 11.26
C GLY A 113 -36.79 2.30 9.79
N SER A 114 -37.53 3.37 9.49
CA SER A 114 -37.61 3.92 8.12
C SER A 114 -36.30 4.56 7.67
N ARG A 115 -35.58 5.22 8.58
CA ARG A 115 -34.26 5.82 8.29
C ARG A 115 -33.19 4.76 8.06
N LEU A 116 -33.18 3.68 8.84
CA LEU A 116 -32.24 2.57 8.65
C LEU A 116 -32.45 1.86 7.31
N ILE A 117 -33.71 1.58 6.96
CA ILE A 117 -34.07 0.96 5.67
C ILE A 117 -33.70 1.90 4.50
N GLN A 118 -33.94 3.20 4.63
CA GLN A 118 -33.52 4.19 3.63
C GLN A 118 -31.99 4.25 3.47
N VAL A 119 -31.24 4.28 4.58
CA VAL A 119 -29.76 4.26 4.54
C VAL A 119 -29.25 2.95 3.93
N LEU A 120 -29.88 1.82 4.23
CA LEU A 120 -29.54 0.52 3.65
C LEU A 120 -29.81 0.49 2.14
N LEU A 121 -30.99 0.91 1.70
CA LEU A 121 -31.37 1.02 0.29
C LEU A 121 -30.46 1.99 -0.47
N GLN A 122 -30.13 3.15 0.13
CA GLN A 122 -29.25 4.14 -0.47
C GLN A 122 -27.81 3.63 -0.58
N THR A 123 -27.34 2.86 0.41
CA THR A 123 -26.00 2.26 0.39
C THR A 123 -25.91 1.15 -0.65
N LEU A 124 -26.92 0.27 -0.72
CA LEU A 124 -27.01 -0.79 -1.74
C LEU A 124 -27.24 -0.22 -3.15
N ARG A 125 -27.86 0.94 -3.29
CA ARG A 125 -28.10 1.59 -4.59
C ARG A 125 -27.04 2.65 -4.92
N SER A 126 -25.87 2.59 -4.30
CA SER A 126 -24.80 3.53 -4.62
C SER A 126 -24.34 3.32 -6.08
N SER A 127 -24.48 4.35 -6.89
CA SER A 127 -24.05 4.30 -8.30
C SER A 127 -22.54 4.06 -8.42
N SER A 128 -21.74 4.48 -7.44
CA SER A 128 -20.29 4.24 -7.41
C SER A 128 -19.94 2.78 -7.14
N THR A 129 -20.64 2.11 -6.21
CA THR A 129 -20.40 0.68 -5.93
C THR A 129 -20.82 -0.19 -7.10
N ALA A 130 -21.97 0.11 -7.71
CA ALA A 130 -22.46 -0.58 -8.90
C ALA A 130 -21.50 -0.41 -10.09
N ARG A 131 -20.93 0.78 -10.31
CA ARG A 131 -19.92 1.01 -11.36
C ARG A 131 -18.64 0.22 -11.11
N LEU A 132 -18.13 0.23 -9.88
CA LEU A 132 -16.94 -0.56 -9.49
C LEU A 132 -17.16 -2.06 -9.69
N ALA A 133 -18.30 -2.58 -9.21
CA ALA A 133 -18.67 -3.98 -9.40
C ALA A 133 -18.84 -4.33 -10.88
N SER A 134 -19.44 -3.44 -11.68
CA SER A 134 -19.59 -3.61 -13.14
C SER A 134 -18.24 -3.70 -13.82
N TRP A 135 -17.31 -2.81 -13.48
CA TRP A 135 -15.96 -2.81 -14.04
C TRP A 135 -15.23 -4.13 -13.77
N LEU A 136 -15.19 -4.59 -12.51
CA LEU A 136 -14.50 -5.82 -12.13
C LEU A 136 -15.19 -7.09 -12.66
N GLY A 137 -16.53 -7.11 -12.70
CA GLY A 137 -17.31 -8.21 -13.28
C GLY A 137 -17.11 -8.31 -14.80
N LEU A 138 -17.11 -7.18 -15.51
CA LEU A 138 -16.79 -7.12 -16.94
C LEU A 138 -15.36 -7.57 -17.20
N TYR A 139 -14.40 -7.13 -16.38
CA TYR A 139 -13.01 -7.55 -16.49
C TYR A 139 -12.88 -9.09 -16.38
N SER A 140 -13.49 -9.70 -15.36
CA SER A 140 -13.46 -11.15 -15.15
C SER A 140 -14.11 -11.93 -16.31
N SER A 141 -15.23 -11.41 -16.83
CA SER A 141 -15.93 -11.99 -17.98
C SER A 141 -15.07 -11.93 -19.24
N LEU A 142 -14.53 -10.74 -19.55
CA LEU A 142 -13.68 -10.51 -20.71
C LEU A 142 -12.44 -11.39 -20.66
N TRP A 143 -11.78 -11.48 -19.49
CA TRP A 143 -10.60 -12.33 -19.33
C TRP A 143 -10.90 -13.79 -19.67
N THR A 144 -11.94 -14.34 -19.04
CA THR A 144 -12.36 -15.74 -19.25
C THR A 144 -12.69 -15.97 -20.72
N LEU A 145 -13.36 -15.02 -21.37
CA LEU A 145 -13.70 -15.09 -22.78
C LEU A 145 -12.45 -15.04 -23.68
N THR A 146 -11.72 -13.93 -23.65
CA THR A 146 -10.61 -13.65 -24.58
C THR A 146 -9.47 -14.63 -24.40
N TYR A 147 -9.11 -14.97 -23.16
CA TYR A 147 -7.99 -15.87 -22.91
C TYR A 147 -8.31 -17.32 -23.33
N SER A 148 -9.55 -17.77 -23.10
CA SER A 148 -9.99 -19.11 -23.54
C SER A 148 -10.03 -19.24 -25.06
N PHE A 149 -10.50 -18.19 -25.76
CA PHE A 149 -10.50 -18.17 -27.22
C PHE A 149 -9.08 -18.15 -27.79
N LEU A 150 -8.19 -17.32 -27.24
CA LEU A 150 -6.79 -17.25 -27.67
C LEU A 150 -6.05 -18.58 -27.42
N ARG A 151 -6.29 -19.23 -26.28
CA ARG A 151 -5.71 -20.55 -25.96
C ARG A 151 -6.13 -21.63 -26.96
N LYS A 152 -7.35 -21.54 -27.49
CA LYS A 152 -7.85 -22.48 -28.50
C LYS A 152 -7.18 -22.29 -29.87
N SER A 153 -6.67 -21.10 -30.14
CA SER A 153 -6.17 -20.70 -31.46
C SER A 153 -4.77 -21.25 -31.83
N GLN A 154 -4.08 -21.99 -30.93
CA GLN A 154 -2.78 -22.67 -31.16
C GLN A 154 -1.87 -21.98 -32.18
N HIS A 155 -1.35 -20.80 -31.82
CA HIS A 155 -0.42 -20.03 -32.64
C HIS A 155 0.98 -20.02 -32.03
N LYS A 156 2.00 -19.76 -32.87
CA LYS A 156 3.43 -19.65 -32.51
C LYS A 156 3.71 -18.65 -31.37
N TYR A 157 2.83 -17.68 -31.14
CA TYR A 157 2.94 -16.63 -30.12
C TYR A 157 2.06 -16.87 -28.88
N SER A 158 1.88 -18.14 -28.48
CA SER A 158 1.03 -18.50 -27.33
C SER A 158 1.41 -17.78 -26.03
N GLU A 159 2.68 -17.44 -25.84
CA GLU A 159 3.22 -16.66 -24.71
C GLU A 159 2.62 -15.25 -24.59
N TRP A 160 2.22 -14.64 -25.70
CA TRP A 160 1.62 -13.30 -25.74
C TRP A 160 0.11 -13.33 -25.52
N ASN A 161 -0.53 -14.50 -25.51
CA ASN A 161 -1.98 -14.63 -25.34
C ASN A 161 -2.46 -13.97 -24.04
N ALA A 162 -1.69 -14.08 -22.97
CA ALA A 162 -2.01 -13.45 -21.68
C ALA A 162 -1.96 -11.92 -21.77
N PHE A 163 -0.97 -11.37 -22.48
CA PHE A 163 -0.84 -9.92 -22.69
C PHE A 163 -2.00 -9.41 -23.54
N ILE A 164 -2.29 -10.05 -24.67
CA ILE A 164 -3.37 -9.67 -25.59
C ILE A 164 -4.73 -9.75 -24.89
N ALA A 165 -5.00 -10.86 -24.19
CA ALA A 165 -6.23 -11.01 -23.40
C ALA A 165 -6.35 -9.91 -22.34
N GLY A 166 -5.28 -9.66 -21.57
CA GLY A 166 -5.26 -8.60 -20.57
C GLY A 166 -5.48 -7.21 -21.16
N SER A 167 -4.93 -6.92 -22.34
CA SER A 167 -5.14 -5.64 -23.03
C SER A 167 -6.58 -5.44 -23.51
N LEU A 168 -7.22 -6.50 -24.01
CA LEU A 168 -8.65 -6.47 -24.36
C LEU A 168 -9.53 -6.28 -23.11
N CYS A 169 -9.12 -6.83 -21.95
CA CYS A 169 -9.83 -6.62 -20.68
C CYS A 169 -9.82 -5.14 -20.22
N GLY A 170 -8.85 -4.33 -20.67
CA GLY A 170 -8.82 -2.89 -20.38
C GLY A 170 -10.05 -2.12 -20.86
N VAL A 171 -10.78 -2.63 -21.86
CA VAL A 171 -12.06 -2.05 -22.33
C VAL A 171 -13.12 -2.01 -21.21
N SER A 172 -13.02 -2.88 -20.20
CA SER A 172 -13.90 -2.86 -19.01
C SER A 172 -13.91 -1.51 -18.29
N PHE A 173 -12.86 -0.69 -18.44
CA PHE A 173 -12.77 0.64 -17.83
C PHE A 173 -13.88 1.58 -18.27
N PHE A 174 -14.57 1.34 -19.41
CA PHE A 174 -15.74 2.14 -19.80
C PHE A 174 -16.86 2.18 -18.76
N ALA A 175 -16.95 1.17 -17.89
CA ALA A 175 -17.88 1.17 -16.77
C ALA A 175 -17.60 2.28 -15.72
N GLN A 176 -16.38 2.83 -15.71
CA GLN A 176 -15.98 3.93 -14.83
C GLN A 176 -16.14 5.29 -15.52
N PRO A 177 -16.51 6.36 -14.79
CA PRO A 177 -16.58 7.70 -15.33
C PRO A 177 -15.19 8.24 -15.69
N LYS A 178 -15.13 9.20 -16.62
CA LYS A 178 -13.87 9.81 -17.10
C LYS A 178 -12.96 10.34 -15.97
N ALA A 179 -13.54 10.85 -14.88
CA ALA A 179 -12.79 11.35 -13.73
C ALA A 179 -12.01 10.22 -13.03
N ASP A 180 -12.68 9.12 -12.72
CA ASP A 180 -12.08 7.97 -12.02
C ASP A 180 -11.07 7.25 -12.92
N ARG A 181 -11.35 7.15 -14.24
CA ARG A 181 -10.41 6.55 -15.19
C ARG A 181 -9.07 7.28 -15.25
N LYS A 182 -9.08 8.62 -15.18
CA LYS A 182 -7.85 9.42 -15.13
C LYS A 182 -7.01 9.14 -13.89
N GLU A 183 -7.62 8.72 -12.79
CA GLU A 183 -6.90 8.35 -11.56
C GLU A 183 -6.46 6.87 -11.55
N ILE A 184 -7.31 5.96 -12.04
CA ILE A 184 -7.08 4.51 -11.96
C ILE A 184 -6.13 4.03 -13.07
N ALA A 185 -6.23 4.54 -14.29
CA ALA A 185 -5.44 4.04 -15.43
C ALA A 185 -3.92 4.16 -15.21
N PRO A 186 -3.37 5.31 -14.74
CA PRO A 186 -1.95 5.40 -14.40
C PRO A 186 -1.54 4.43 -13.28
N ASN A 187 -2.43 4.14 -12.33
CA ASN A 187 -2.17 3.20 -11.25
C ASN A 187 -1.98 1.78 -11.78
N VAL A 188 -2.89 1.33 -12.65
CA VAL A 188 -2.79 0.02 -13.29
C VAL A 188 -1.54 -0.08 -14.17
N LEU A 189 -1.22 0.96 -14.93
CA LEU A 189 0.01 1.00 -15.74
C LEU A 189 1.27 0.89 -14.87
N CYS A 190 1.39 1.70 -13.81
CA CYS A 190 2.55 1.66 -12.92
C CYS A 190 2.69 0.29 -12.25
N ARG A 191 1.58 -0.33 -11.82
CA ARG A 191 1.59 -1.68 -11.24
C ARG A 191 1.98 -2.76 -12.26
N GLY A 192 1.52 -2.62 -13.51
CA GLY A 192 1.92 -3.49 -14.63
C GLY A 192 3.40 -3.39 -14.92
N LEU A 193 3.92 -2.17 -15.07
CA LEU A 193 5.35 -1.92 -15.30
C LEU A 193 6.22 -2.43 -14.16
N TYR A 194 5.85 -2.14 -12.92
CA TYR A 194 6.57 -2.65 -11.76
C TYR A 194 6.56 -4.17 -11.68
N SER A 195 5.44 -4.81 -12.04
CA SER A 195 5.34 -6.27 -12.08
C SER A 195 6.21 -6.88 -13.20
N ILE A 196 6.28 -6.24 -14.38
CA ILE A 196 7.21 -6.66 -15.44
C ILE A 196 8.66 -6.55 -14.98
N LEU A 197 9.04 -5.43 -14.36
CA LEU A 197 10.41 -5.23 -13.87
C LEU A 197 10.78 -6.25 -12.77
N MET A 198 9.83 -6.69 -11.95
CA MET A 198 10.04 -7.75 -10.95
C MET A 198 10.09 -9.16 -11.56
N CYS A 199 9.28 -9.43 -12.58
CA CYS A 199 9.28 -10.72 -13.27
C CYS A 199 10.51 -10.90 -14.17
N TYR A 200 10.90 -9.82 -14.86
CA TYR A 200 11.97 -9.73 -15.86
C TYR A 200 12.90 -8.56 -15.51
N PRO A 201 13.76 -8.73 -14.50
CA PRO A 201 14.68 -7.68 -14.08
C PRO A 201 15.68 -7.39 -15.20
N LEU A 202 15.69 -6.15 -15.70
CA LEU A 202 16.68 -5.67 -16.67
C LEU A 202 18.10 -5.65 -16.06
N CYS A 203 18.18 -5.39 -14.76
CA CYS A 203 19.41 -5.25 -13.99
C CYS A 203 19.11 -5.48 -12.49
N HIS A 204 20.05 -6.10 -11.76
CA HIS A 204 19.86 -6.46 -10.36
C HIS A 204 20.09 -5.26 -9.42
N PHE A 205 19.12 -4.35 -9.35
CA PHE A 205 19.16 -3.21 -8.44
C PHE A 205 18.58 -3.56 -7.06
N LYS A 206 19.45 -3.70 -6.04
CA LYS A 206 19.06 -4.01 -4.65
C LYS A 206 18.07 -3.00 -4.03
N HIS A 207 18.08 -1.75 -4.51
CA HIS A 207 17.24 -0.66 -3.99
C HIS A 207 16.34 -0.04 -5.06
N ALA A 208 15.84 -0.84 -6.01
CA ALA A 208 14.97 -0.35 -7.08
C ALA A 208 13.73 0.40 -6.56
N ASP A 209 13.10 -0.10 -5.49
CA ASP A 209 11.93 0.54 -4.87
C ASP A 209 12.24 1.93 -4.31
N LEU A 210 13.45 2.10 -3.76
CA LEU A 210 13.95 3.37 -3.26
C LEU A 210 14.12 4.37 -4.39
N LEU A 211 14.73 3.93 -5.51
CA LEU A 211 14.91 4.75 -6.69
C LEU A 211 13.57 5.16 -7.29
N LEU A 212 12.63 4.22 -7.42
CA LEU A 212 11.28 4.51 -7.94
C LEU A 212 10.56 5.54 -7.06
N PHE A 213 10.64 5.38 -5.74
CA PHE A 213 10.05 6.33 -4.79
C PHE A 213 10.73 7.71 -4.88
N ALA A 214 12.06 7.77 -4.91
CA ALA A 214 12.83 9.01 -5.03
C ALA A 214 12.52 9.76 -6.33
N LEU A 215 12.51 9.08 -7.48
CA LEU A 215 12.16 9.68 -8.77
C LEU A 215 10.69 10.14 -8.80
N SER A 216 9.78 9.38 -8.20
CA SER A 216 8.38 9.77 -8.09
C SER A 216 8.25 11.06 -7.27
N ASN A 217 8.93 11.15 -6.13
CA ASN A 217 8.91 12.34 -5.28
C ASN A 217 9.63 13.53 -5.91
N ALA A 218 10.67 13.32 -6.71
CA ALA A 218 11.30 14.38 -7.51
C ALA A 218 10.27 15.07 -8.43
N GLN A 219 9.49 14.27 -9.18
CA GLN A 219 8.46 14.80 -10.05
C GLN A 219 7.26 15.39 -9.28
N ILE A 220 6.89 14.81 -8.14
CA ILE A 220 5.84 15.38 -7.28
C ILE A 220 6.27 16.73 -6.70
N ALA A 221 7.53 16.87 -6.27
CA ALA A 221 8.06 18.13 -5.76
C ALA A 221 8.05 19.22 -6.83
N ILE A 222 8.48 18.90 -8.06
CA ILE A 222 8.39 19.81 -9.22
C ILE A 222 6.92 20.19 -9.47
N GLY A 223 6.00 19.22 -9.46
CA GLY A 223 4.57 19.48 -9.63
C GLY A 223 4.02 20.40 -8.55
N TYR A 224 4.20 20.05 -7.27
CA TYR A 224 3.66 20.82 -6.15
C TYR A 224 4.23 22.25 -6.07
N LEU A 225 5.54 22.41 -6.29
CA LEU A 225 6.22 23.70 -6.11
C LEU A 225 6.10 24.60 -7.33
N LEU A 226 6.20 24.07 -8.56
CA LEU A 226 6.22 24.90 -9.78
C LEU A 226 4.90 24.87 -10.58
N TYR A 227 4.16 23.77 -10.53
CA TYR A 227 2.97 23.53 -11.35
C TYR A 227 1.83 22.91 -10.53
N PRO A 228 1.29 23.58 -9.50
CA PRO A 228 0.35 22.97 -8.57
C PRO A 228 -0.92 22.41 -9.24
N THR A 229 -1.28 22.92 -10.42
CA THR A 229 -2.39 22.43 -11.24
C THR A 229 -2.12 21.07 -11.91
N SER A 230 -0.87 20.58 -11.89
CA SER A 230 -0.49 19.27 -12.41
C SER A 230 -0.89 18.12 -11.48
N LEU A 231 -1.12 18.41 -10.20
CA LEU A 231 -1.49 17.43 -9.18
C LEU A 231 -2.98 17.58 -8.79
N PRO A 232 -3.64 16.50 -8.33
CA PRO A 232 -5.00 16.59 -7.80
C PRO A 232 -5.07 17.54 -6.60
N ALA A 233 -6.10 18.39 -6.54
CA ALA A 233 -6.26 19.40 -5.49
C ALA A 233 -6.28 18.80 -4.07
N TRP A 234 -6.93 17.64 -3.90
CA TRP A 234 -6.94 16.93 -2.62
C TRP A 234 -5.54 16.49 -2.17
N TYR A 235 -4.67 16.16 -3.12
CA TYR A 235 -3.32 15.69 -2.87
C TYR A 235 -2.40 16.86 -2.52
N VAL A 236 -2.52 17.97 -3.24
CA VAL A 236 -1.84 19.24 -2.90
C VAL A 236 -2.21 19.66 -1.47
N HIS A 237 -3.51 19.68 -1.15
CA HIS A 237 -3.99 20.00 0.19
C HIS A 237 -3.46 19.05 1.27
N TRP A 238 -3.39 17.75 0.96
CA TRP A 238 -2.79 16.76 1.85
C TRP A 238 -1.30 17.03 2.09
N ILE A 239 -0.51 17.31 1.04
CA ILE A 239 0.91 17.65 1.16
C ILE A 239 1.09 18.90 2.03
N SER A 240 0.33 19.97 1.77
CA SER A 240 0.42 21.21 2.55
C SER A 240 0.08 20.99 4.02
N ARG A 241 -0.94 20.16 4.31
CA ARG A 241 -1.34 19.83 5.68
C ARG A 241 -0.32 18.98 6.41
N VAL A 242 0.21 17.93 5.77
CA VAL A 242 1.17 17.00 6.40
C VAL A 242 2.54 17.65 6.54
N GLY A 243 2.97 18.40 5.53
CA GLY A 243 4.21 19.16 5.56
C GLY A 243 4.15 20.40 6.46
N GLU A 244 2.98 20.78 6.96
CA GLU A 244 2.74 22.04 7.70
C GLU A 244 3.27 23.26 6.94
N LEU A 245 3.15 23.24 5.62
CA LEU A 245 3.60 24.30 4.73
C LEU A 245 2.49 25.34 4.57
N ASN A 246 2.81 26.61 4.78
CA ASN A 246 1.87 27.69 4.53
C ASN A 246 1.65 27.85 3.01
N PRO A 247 0.44 27.63 2.47
CA PRO A 247 0.19 27.71 1.03
C PRO A 247 0.54 29.08 0.44
N ARG A 248 0.38 30.17 1.21
CA ARG A 248 0.74 31.53 0.78
C ARG A 248 2.24 31.71 0.63
N TYR A 249 3.02 31.12 1.53
CA TYR A 249 4.47 31.14 1.43
C TYR A 249 4.97 30.35 0.20
N VAL A 250 4.39 29.17 -0.03
CA VAL A 250 4.72 28.35 -1.21
C VAL A 250 4.36 29.09 -2.51
N ASP A 251 3.22 29.78 -2.55
CA ASP A 251 2.80 30.58 -3.71
C ASP A 251 3.73 31.78 -3.95
N LEU A 252 4.07 32.54 -2.91
CA LEU A 252 5.03 33.64 -3.00
C LEU A 252 6.39 33.15 -3.50
N ASN A 253 6.93 32.09 -2.90
CA ASN A 253 8.21 31.52 -3.29
C ASN A 253 8.20 31.09 -4.77
N ARG A 254 7.12 30.46 -5.25
CA ARG A 254 6.97 30.08 -6.66
C ARG A 254 6.97 31.29 -7.59
N ARG A 255 6.25 32.35 -7.22
CA ARG A 255 6.14 33.55 -8.05
C ARG A 255 7.47 34.28 -8.16
N LEU A 256 8.22 34.36 -7.07
CA LEU A 256 9.58 34.90 -7.04
C LEU A 256 10.56 34.02 -7.85
N ASP A 257 10.56 32.70 -7.64
CA ASP A 257 11.43 31.74 -8.34
C ASP A 257 11.28 31.78 -9.87
N ARG A 258 10.04 31.94 -10.33
CA ARG A 258 9.70 31.99 -11.76
C ARG A 258 9.70 33.41 -12.36
N SER A 259 10.03 34.42 -11.57
CA SER A 259 9.93 35.84 -11.97
C SER A 259 8.54 36.17 -12.56
N LEU A 260 7.49 35.59 -11.99
CA LEU A 260 6.09 35.77 -12.40
C LEU A 260 5.40 36.93 -11.66
N MET A 261 6.17 37.78 -10.98
CA MET A 261 5.64 39.00 -10.36
C MET A 261 5.39 40.03 -11.46
N PRO A 262 4.14 40.54 -11.61
CA PRO A 262 3.87 41.66 -12.49
C PRO A 262 4.72 42.88 -12.08
N SER A 263 5.27 43.65 -13.03
CA SER A 263 6.04 44.87 -12.72
C SER A 263 5.28 45.89 -11.85
N ASN A 264 3.94 45.83 -11.82
CA ASN A 264 3.08 46.73 -11.05
C ASN A 264 2.44 46.08 -9.81
N SER A 265 2.86 44.87 -9.39
CA SER A 265 2.29 44.22 -8.21
C SER A 265 2.85 44.82 -6.92
N ASN A 266 1.98 45.38 -6.08
CA ASN A 266 2.33 45.78 -4.72
C ASN A 266 2.53 44.53 -3.85
N LEU A 267 3.78 44.03 -3.78
CA LEU A 267 4.17 42.85 -3.00
C LEU A 267 3.57 42.86 -1.58
N LEU A 268 3.65 44.00 -0.91
CA LEU A 268 3.15 44.20 0.46
C LEU A 268 1.63 44.05 0.54
N GLN A 269 0.89 44.58 -0.43
CA GLN A 269 -0.57 44.56 -0.45
C GLN A 269 -1.10 43.16 -0.78
N ASP A 270 -0.54 42.54 -1.81
CA ASP A 270 -0.94 41.20 -2.28
C ASP A 270 -0.64 40.12 -1.23
N HIS A 271 0.45 40.28 -0.49
CA HIS A 271 0.90 39.31 0.50
C HIS A 271 0.81 39.83 1.94
N HIS A 272 -0.04 40.83 2.22
CA HIS A 272 -0.11 41.46 3.54
C HIS A 272 -0.35 40.43 4.65
N ARG A 273 -1.17 39.39 4.40
CA ARG A 273 -1.47 38.36 5.42
C ARG A 273 -0.29 37.41 5.71
N LEU A 274 0.73 37.40 4.87
CA LEU A 274 1.96 36.65 5.10
C LEU A 274 3.05 37.57 5.64
N LEU A 275 3.08 38.83 5.22
CA LEU A 275 4.13 39.81 5.55
C LEU A 275 3.84 40.59 6.83
N SER A 276 2.58 40.85 7.16
CA SER A 276 2.19 41.58 8.37
C SER A 276 2.51 40.79 9.64
N ARG A 277 3.06 41.50 10.62
CA ARG A 277 3.43 40.95 11.93
C ARG A 277 2.23 40.45 12.73
N ASP A 278 1.08 41.10 12.59
CA ASP A 278 -0.14 40.80 13.36
C ASP A 278 -0.68 39.39 13.08
N SER A 279 -0.32 38.82 11.93
CA SER A 279 -0.79 37.49 11.54
C SER A 279 -0.02 36.34 12.21
N HIS A 280 1.27 36.54 12.53
CA HIS A 280 2.14 35.47 13.06
C HIS A 280 3.22 36.07 13.99
N PRO A 281 3.28 35.69 15.28
CA PRO A 281 4.31 36.19 16.19
C PRO A 281 5.70 35.68 15.77
N ARG A 282 6.54 36.60 15.29
CA ARG A 282 7.90 36.34 14.82
C ARG A 282 8.94 36.68 15.88
N THR A 283 10.07 36.01 15.82
CA THR A 283 11.27 36.45 16.56
C THR A 283 11.82 37.73 15.94
N TRP A 284 12.46 38.56 16.78
CA TRP A 284 13.06 39.83 16.35
C TRP A 284 14.06 39.63 15.19
N LEU A 285 14.88 38.57 15.24
CA LEU A 285 15.87 38.28 14.20
C LEU A 285 15.22 37.97 12.84
N ASN A 286 14.14 37.19 12.84
CA ASN A 286 13.42 36.86 11.61
C ASN A 286 12.69 38.09 11.06
N GLU A 287 12.14 38.93 11.94
CA GLU A 287 11.53 40.19 11.53
C GLU A 287 12.55 41.11 10.88
N ASN A 288 13.73 41.28 11.47
CA ASN A 288 14.79 42.09 10.89
C ASN A 288 15.24 41.58 9.51
N ARG A 289 15.33 40.25 9.31
CA ARG A 289 15.63 39.66 7.97
C ARG A 289 14.54 39.92 6.93
N ILE A 290 13.27 39.96 7.35
CA ILE A 290 12.16 40.25 6.45
C ILE A 290 12.17 41.74 6.09
N GLN A 291 12.36 42.62 7.07
CA GLN A 291 12.43 44.06 6.84
C GLN A 291 13.64 44.43 5.98
N SER A 292 14.81 43.81 6.21
CA SER A 292 16.00 44.06 5.38
C SER A 292 15.80 43.63 3.92
N TRP A 293 14.99 42.60 3.68
CA TRP A 293 14.59 42.22 2.33
C TRP A 293 13.57 43.20 1.73
N LEU A 294 12.55 43.60 2.49
CA LEU A 294 11.51 44.53 2.03
C LEU A 294 12.05 45.93 1.74
N ASN A 295 13.11 46.36 2.45
CA ASN A 295 13.77 47.64 2.26
C ASN A 295 14.74 47.68 1.06
N GLN A 296 14.89 46.57 0.32
CA GLN A 296 15.68 46.55 -0.91
C GLN A 296 14.97 47.35 -2.01
N PRO A 297 15.72 48.00 -2.93
CA PRO A 297 15.13 48.82 -3.99
C PRO A 297 14.16 48.03 -4.89
N ASP A 298 14.41 46.73 -5.09
CA ASP A 298 13.43 45.82 -5.68
C ASP A 298 13.44 44.47 -4.93
N PRO A 299 12.51 44.25 -3.98
CA PRO A 299 12.43 42.98 -3.25
C PRO A 299 12.00 41.81 -4.13
N THR A 300 11.38 42.09 -5.29
CA THR A 300 10.89 41.05 -6.22
C THR A 300 12.02 40.47 -7.09
N LEU A 301 13.13 41.19 -7.21
CA LEU A 301 14.36 40.72 -7.86
C LEU A 301 14.98 39.52 -7.11
N ARG A 302 14.67 39.36 -5.81
CA ARG A 302 15.10 38.19 -5.05
C ARG A 302 14.42 36.94 -5.59
N MET A 303 15.22 35.99 -6.08
CA MET A 303 14.76 34.75 -6.70
C MET A 303 14.40 33.67 -5.67
N GLY A 304 13.50 33.99 -4.75
CA GLY A 304 13.01 33.11 -3.69
C GLY A 304 12.60 33.86 -2.43
N ALA A 305 11.57 33.38 -1.73
CA ALA A 305 11.10 34.01 -0.50
C ALA A 305 12.09 33.75 0.64
N PRO A 306 12.31 34.71 1.57
CA PRO A 306 13.16 34.48 2.74
C PRO A 306 12.62 33.33 3.60
N CYS A 307 13.50 32.41 4.01
CA CYS A 307 13.11 31.28 4.86
C CYS A 307 12.56 31.71 6.25
N ALA A 308 12.86 32.94 6.68
CA ALA A 308 12.29 33.57 7.87
C ALA A 308 10.75 33.61 7.85
N LEU A 309 10.12 33.65 6.67
CA LEU A 309 8.66 33.57 6.51
C LEU A 309 8.11 32.15 6.76
N ASN A 310 8.95 31.12 6.65
CA ASN A 310 8.56 29.73 6.90
C ASN A 310 8.73 29.35 8.38
N HIS A 311 9.87 29.70 9.00
CA HIS A 311 10.20 29.32 10.38
C HIS A 311 10.12 30.48 11.38
N PHE A 312 9.03 31.24 11.34
CA PHE A 312 8.84 32.50 12.08
C PHE A 312 9.16 32.45 13.60
N ARG A 313 8.93 31.31 14.28
CA ARG A 313 9.16 31.13 15.73
C ARG A 313 10.60 30.74 16.10
N HIS A 314 11.44 30.38 15.14
CA HIS A 314 12.77 29.85 15.39
C HIS A 314 13.83 30.67 14.65
N ASN A 315 14.90 31.04 15.35
CA ASN A 315 16.01 31.84 14.79
C ASN A 315 16.93 31.01 13.88
N SER A 316 17.03 29.70 14.13
CA SER A 316 17.85 28.78 13.35
C SER A 316 16.97 27.78 12.58
N CYS A 317 17.32 27.58 11.30
CA CYS A 317 16.60 26.64 10.45
C CYS A 317 16.79 25.19 10.93
N LEU A 318 17.96 24.84 11.50
CA LEU A 318 18.21 23.51 12.05
C LEU A 318 17.30 23.22 13.24
N ALA A 319 17.17 24.15 14.19
CA ALA A 319 16.28 23.96 15.34
C ALA A 319 14.81 23.85 14.90
N PHE A 320 14.39 24.65 13.92
CA PHE A 320 13.06 24.51 13.32
C PHE A 320 12.84 23.12 12.70
N ASN A 321 13.78 22.64 11.88
CA ASN A 321 13.67 21.33 11.24
C ASN A 321 13.65 20.18 12.26
N LEU A 322 14.49 20.24 13.31
CA LEU A 322 14.49 19.24 14.39
C LEU A 322 13.18 19.27 15.18
N HIS A 323 12.69 20.46 15.51
CA HIS A 323 11.40 20.62 16.18
C HIS A 323 10.26 20.07 15.31
N GLN A 324 10.26 20.38 14.02
CA GLN A 324 9.25 19.90 13.08
C GLN A 324 9.31 18.38 12.91
N LEU A 325 10.51 17.79 12.86
CA LEU A 325 10.72 16.35 12.83
C LEU A 325 10.07 15.66 14.04
N LEU A 326 10.41 16.10 15.26
CA LEU A 326 9.87 15.53 16.51
C LEU A 326 8.35 15.72 16.61
N LYS A 327 7.87 16.92 16.31
CA LYS A 327 6.44 17.23 16.29
C LYS A 327 5.67 16.35 15.32
N THR A 328 6.22 16.14 14.11
CA THR A 328 5.58 15.31 13.08
C THR A 328 5.55 13.84 13.51
N ILE A 329 6.63 13.32 14.08
CA ILE A 329 6.70 11.95 14.62
C ILE A 329 5.60 11.74 15.66
N LEU A 330 5.54 12.62 16.67
CA LEU A 330 4.55 12.52 17.76
C LEU A 330 3.11 12.65 17.25
N LYS A 331 2.86 13.56 16.32
CA LYS A 331 1.53 13.79 15.74
C LYS A 331 1.04 12.61 14.90
N MET A 332 1.95 11.91 14.22
CA MET A 332 1.60 10.84 13.28
C MET A 332 1.61 9.46 13.92
N ALA A 333 2.31 9.28 15.04
CA ALA A 333 2.38 8.03 15.79
C ALA A 333 1.00 7.39 16.06
N PRO A 334 -0.06 8.12 16.51
CA PRO A 334 -1.36 7.52 16.77
C PRO A 334 -2.03 6.94 15.51
N THR A 335 -1.82 7.58 14.35
CA THR A 335 -2.42 7.12 13.09
C THR A 335 -1.79 5.81 12.63
N TYR A 336 -0.47 5.71 12.73
CA TYR A 336 0.26 4.49 12.37
C TYR A 336 0.07 3.37 13.38
N ALA A 337 -0.03 3.70 14.67
CA ALA A 337 -0.38 2.75 15.72
C ALA A 337 -1.72 2.07 15.39
N ILE A 338 -2.75 2.83 15.04
CA ILE A 338 -4.06 2.26 14.65
C ILE A 338 -3.94 1.38 13.39
N LEU A 339 -3.15 1.81 12.39
CA LEU A 339 -3.00 1.08 11.13
C LEU A 339 -2.33 -0.29 11.32
N HIS A 340 -1.39 -0.42 12.25
CA HIS A 340 -0.73 -1.69 12.54
C HIS A 340 -1.50 -2.53 13.55
N LEU A 341 -2.11 -1.89 14.55
CA LEU A 341 -2.87 -2.54 15.60
C LEU A 341 -4.17 -3.16 15.08
N VAL A 342 -4.94 -2.46 14.25
CA VAL A 342 -6.28 -2.93 13.83
C VAL A 342 -6.23 -4.24 13.03
N PRO A 343 -5.39 -4.40 11.99
CA PRO A 343 -5.25 -5.69 11.30
C PRO A 343 -4.74 -6.80 12.24
N ALA A 344 -3.81 -6.48 13.15
CA ALA A 344 -3.34 -7.44 14.15
C ALA A 344 -4.50 -7.92 15.05
N LEU A 345 -5.34 -7.00 15.53
CA LEU A 345 -6.52 -7.29 16.34
C LEU A 345 -7.56 -8.11 15.56
N ILE A 346 -7.89 -7.73 14.31
CA ILE A 346 -8.92 -8.41 13.51
C ILE A 346 -8.48 -9.83 13.14
N PHE A 347 -7.29 -9.99 12.55
CA PHE A 347 -6.85 -11.28 12.00
C PHE A 347 -6.29 -12.24 13.06
N ARG A 348 -5.85 -11.73 14.22
CA ARG A 348 -5.41 -12.55 15.37
C ARG A 348 -6.37 -12.53 16.56
N SER A 349 -7.59 -12.01 16.38
CA SER A 349 -8.68 -12.02 17.37
C SER A 349 -8.93 -13.39 18.01
N LYS A 350 -8.72 -14.50 17.28
CA LYS A 350 -8.86 -15.86 17.80
C LYS A 350 -7.92 -16.19 18.97
N LEU A 351 -6.75 -15.53 19.05
CA LEU A 351 -5.86 -15.66 20.19
C LEU A 351 -6.40 -14.89 21.40
N LEU A 352 -6.95 -13.69 21.17
CA LEU A 352 -7.52 -12.84 22.22
C LEU A 352 -8.82 -13.42 22.80
N VAL A 353 -9.69 -13.98 21.96
CA VAL A 353 -10.94 -14.63 22.40
C VAL A 353 -10.66 -15.95 23.13
N LYS A 354 -9.68 -16.75 22.67
CA LYS A 354 -9.27 -17.97 23.38
C LYS A 354 -8.65 -17.64 24.75
N SER A 355 -7.92 -16.54 24.84
CA SER A 355 -7.38 -15.99 26.09
C SER A 355 -8.47 -15.44 27.02
N TYR A 356 -9.51 -14.80 26.50
CA TYR A 356 -10.64 -14.30 27.31
C TYR A 356 -11.54 -15.43 27.85
N VAL A 357 -11.84 -16.45 27.03
CA VAL A 357 -12.64 -17.61 27.46
C VAL A 357 -11.90 -18.47 28.48
N SER A 358 -10.56 -18.56 28.40
CA SER A 358 -9.75 -19.27 29.42
C SER A 358 -9.63 -18.51 30.74
N LEU A 359 -9.89 -17.21 30.76
CA LEU A 359 -9.81 -16.35 31.96
C LEU A 359 -11.09 -16.41 32.82
N HIS A 360 -12.23 -16.80 32.23
CA HIS A 360 -13.54 -16.84 32.90
C HIS A 360 -13.94 -18.22 33.44
N HIS A 361 -13.08 -19.25 33.36
CA HIS A 361 -13.32 -20.53 34.03
C HIS A 361 -12.65 -20.52 35.43
N PRO A 362 -13.40 -20.48 36.55
CA PRO A 362 -12.83 -20.21 37.88
C PRO A 362 -11.96 -21.32 38.49
N LEU A 363 -11.72 -22.43 37.78
CA LEU A 363 -11.20 -23.68 38.36
C LEU A 363 -9.78 -24.08 37.94
N TYR A 364 -9.08 -23.30 37.09
CA TYR A 364 -7.70 -23.62 36.65
C TYR A 364 -6.71 -22.43 36.79
N LEU A 365 -6.90 -21.60 37.82
CA LEU A 365 -6.01 -20.48 38.20
C LEU A 365 -4.78 -20.93 39.00
N CYS A 366 -4.16 -22.07 38.69
CA CYS A 366 -3.02 -22.57 39.48
C CYS A 366 -1.78 -22.91 38.64
N ASP A 367 -1.62 -22.33 37.45
CA ASP A 367 -0.37 -22.47 36.70
C ASP A 367 0.21 -21.10 36.34
N ARG A 368 1.06 -20.58 37.25
CA ARG A 368 1.83 -19.32 37.10
C ARG A 368 2.58 -19.24 35.77
N ARG A 369 2.90 -20.39 35.14
CA ARG A 369 3.59 -20.46 33.84
C ARG A 369 2.74 -19.97 32.67
N LEU A 370 1.43 -20.18 32.68
CA LEU A 370 0.53 -19.77 31.59
C LEU A 370 0.27 -18.26 31.59
N ILE A 371 0.15 -17.65 32.77
CA ILE A 371 0.04 -16.18 32.94
C ILE A 371 1.34 -15.51 32.50
N LEU A 372 2.51 -16.05 32.87
CA LEU A 372 3.80 -15.54 32.44
C LEU A 372 3.97 -15.64 30.92
N ILE A 373 3.63 -16.77 30.29
CA ILE A 373 3.68 -16.93 28.82
C ILE A 373 2.70 -15.97 28.12
N MET A 374 1.55 -15.66 28.73
CA MET A 374 0.58 -14.70 28.20
C MET A 374 1.09 -13.26 28.29
N CYS A 375 1.61 -12.82 29.44
CA CYS A 375 2.25 -11.50 29.60
C CYS A 375 3.44 -11.37 28.65
N ILE A 376 4.34 -12.37 28.60
CA ILE A 376 5.47 -12.39 27.66
C ILE A 376 4.99 -12.29 26.20
N LYS A 377 3.90 -12.96 25.80
CA LYS A 377 3.36 -12.84 24.42
C LYS A 377 2.65 -11.52 24.15
N THR A 378 2.02 -10.90 25.15
CA THR A 378 1.37 -9.59 24.99
C THR A 378 2.40 -8.47 24.97
N ASP A 379 3.41 -8.54 25.83
CA ASP A 379 4.56 -7.64 25.85
C ASP A 379 5.35 -7.72 24.53
N HIS A 380 5.62 -8.93 24.04
CA HIS A 380 6.35 -9.11 22.79
C HIS A 380 5.53 -8.67 21.54
N LEU A 381 4.20 -8.75 21.58
CA LEU A 381 3.31 -8.20 20.55
C LEU A 381 3.27 -6.67 20.59
N HIS A 382 3.28 -6.07 21.79
CA HIS A 382 3.28 -4.63 21.99
C HIS A 382 4.63 -4.01 21.59
N GLU A 383 5.75 -4.68 21.89
CA GLU A 383 7.11 -4.24 21.55
C GLU A 383 7.38 -4.31 20.04
N LEU A 384 6.91 -5.37 19.36
CA LEU A 384 6.99 -5.49 17.90
C LEU A 384 6.10 -4.47 17.17
N ASP A 385 4.98 -4.06 17.75
CA ASP A 385 4.09 -3.04 17.19
C ASP A 385 4.64 -1.61 17.40
N HIS A 386 5.27 -1.37 18.55
CA HIS A 386 5.93 -0.10 18.85
C HIS A 386 7.09 0.17 17.87
N GLN A 387 7.91 -0.83 17.56
CA GLN A 387 9.03 -0.67 16.62
C GLN A 387 8.58 -0.35 15.18
N LYS A 388 7.44 -0.92 14.74
CA LYS A 388 6.86 -0.63 13.41
C LYS A 388 6.21 0.74 13.35
N THR A 389 5.57 1.14 14.45
CA THR A 389 4.94 2.45 14.59
C THR A 389 5.99 3.56 14.61
N THR A 390 7.08 3.39 15.36
CA THR A 390 8.19 4.36 15.40
C THR A 390 8.91 4.45 14.05
N SER A 391 9.18 3.32 13.39
CA SER A 391 9.74 3.28 12.02
C SER A 391 8.86 4.04 11.02
N SER A 392 7.54 3.81 11.02
CA SER A 392 6.60 4.49 10.12
C SER A 392 6.49 5.99 10.42
N ALA A 393 6.56 6.37 11.71
CA ALA A 393 6.57 7.77 12.14
C ALA A 393 7.89 8.47 11.78
N LEU A 394 9.03 7.80 11.90
CA LEU A 394 10.35 8.29 11.46
C LEU A 394 10.42 8.46 9.95
N PHE A 395 9.84 7.54 9.17
CA PHE A 395 9.68 7.68 7.73
C PHE A 395 8.97 9.00 7.37
N LEU A 396 7.82 9.26 7.97
CA LEU A 396 7.06 10.48 7.64
C LEU A 396 7.72 11.74 8.22
N GLY A 397 8.28 11.67 9.43
CA GLY A 397 9.00 12.78 10.05
C GLY A 397 10.22 13.21 9.24
N THR A 398 11.05 12.25 8.81
CA THR A 398 12.22 12.54 7.97
C THR A 398 11.82 13.04 6.58
N PHE A 399 10.75 12.49 6.00
CA PHE A 399 10.18 13.01 4.76
C PHE A 399 9.80 14.49 4.87
N VAL A 400 9.05 14.87 5.92
CA VAL A 400 8.65 16.28 6.16
C VAL A 400 9.87 17.16 6.43
N SER A 401 10.85 16.69 7.19
CA SER A 401 12.09 17.42 7.45
C SER A 401 12.87 17.74 6.16
N VAL A 402 12.99 16.77 5.24
CA VAL A 402 13.64 17.01 3.94
C VAL A 402 12.85 18.03 3.11
N VAL A 403 11.51 17.93 3.09
CA VAL A 403 10.65 18.90 2.39
C VAL A 403 10.77 20.30 2.98
N GLN A 404 10.87 20.45 4.30
CA GLN A 404 11.06 21.75 4.94
C GLN A 404 12.42 22.36 4.61
N ASN A 405 13.48 21.54 4.54
CA ASN A 405 14.80 21.97 4.09
C ASN A 405 14.82 22.45 2.63
N CYS A 406 13.86 22.04 1.80
CA CYS A 406 13.73 22.51 0.42
C CYS A 406 13.56 24.03 0.32
N PHE A 407 12.97 24.68 1.34
CA PHE A 407 12.78 26.13 1.35
C PHE A 407 13.89 26.87 2.08
N CYS A 408 14.43 26.26 3.15
CA CYS A 408 15.46 26.89 3.96
C CYS A 408 16.84 26.90 3.26
N LEU A 409 17.19 25.82 2.55
CA LEU A 409 18.52 25.65 1.97
C LEU A 409 18.83 26.70 0.87
N PRO A 410 17.94 27.00 -0.11
CA PRO A 410 18.19 28.06 -1.08
C PRO A 410 18.40 29.43 -0.44
N SER A 411 17.56 29.78 0.54
CA SER A 411 17.65 31.07 1.23
C SER A 411 18.97 31.20 2.00
N GLN A 412 19.42 30.13 2.67
CA GLN A 412 20.70 30.12 3.38
C GLN A 412 21.90 30.22 2.43
N VAL A 413 21.86 29.47 1.33
CA VAL A 413 22.96 29.46 0.34
C VAL A 413 23.06 30.83 -0.34
N TYR A 414 21.92 31.46 -0.65
CA TYR A 414 21.89 32.81 -1.18
C TYR A 414 22.42 33.85 -0.18
N GLU A 415 21.98 33.80 1.08
CA GLU A 415 22.41 34.76 2.11
C GLU A 415 23.89 34.61 2.49
N ARG A 416 24.43 33.39 2.45
CA ARG A 416 25.81 33.11 2.88
C ARG A 416 26.84 33.20 1.77
N PHE A 417 26.47 32.80 0.55
CA PHE A 417 27.41 32.66 -0.57
C PHE A 417 26.99 33.45 -1.81
N GLY A 418 25.80 34.08 -1.82
CA GLY A 418 25.27 34.74 -3.01
C GLY A 418 24.85 33.79 -4.14
N ILE A 419 24.90 32.47 -3.92
CA ILE A 419 24.60 31.47 -4.95
C ILE A 419 23.09 31.25 -5.03
N VAL A 420 22.55 31.33 -6.24
CA VAL A 420 21.11 31.13 -6.50
C VAL A 420 20.84 29.67 -6.85
N LEU A 421 20.29 28.92 -5.90
CA LEU A 421 19.77 27.55 -6.13
C LEU A 421 18.28 27.62 -6.47
N ARG A 422 17.90 27.34 -7.72
CA ARG A 422 16.51 27.51 -8.15
C ARG A 422 16.01 26.54 -9.21
N GLY A 423 14.70 26.61 -9.43
CA GLY A 423 14.01 25.96 -10.54
C GLY A 423 13.82 24.45 -10.39
N ALA A 424 13.33 23.84 -11.47
CA ALA A 424 13.02 22.42 -11.53
C ALA A 424 14.13 21.48 -11.06
N PRO A 425 15.44 21.68 -11.39
CA PRO A 425 16.47 20.74 -10.95
C PRO A 425 16.66 20.74 -9.43
N PHE A 426 16.60 21.90 -8.77
CA PHE A 426 16.73 21.99 -7.32
C PHE A 426 15.54 21.34 -6.60
N TYR A 427 14.30 21.67 -7.01
CA TYR A 427 13.10 21.06 -6.43
C TYR A 427 13.03 19.56 -6.71
N GLY A 428 13.46 19.12 -7.90
CA GLY A 428 13.59 17.71 -8.25
C GLY A 428 14.62 16.99 -7.37
N LEU A 429 15.79 17.59 -7.14
CA LEU A 429 16.83 17.04 -6.26
C LEU A 429 16.32 16.92 -4.82
N MET A 430 15.68 17.95 -4.27
CA MET A 430 15.11 17.88 -2.92
C MET A 430 14.02 16.82 -2.81
N GLY A 431 13.16 16.71 -3.83
CA GLY A 431 12.18 15.62 -3.93
C GLY A 431 12.85 14.24 -4.01
N PHE A 432 13.96 14.11 -4.75
CA PHE A 432 14.75 12.88 -4.80
C PHE A 432 15.35 12.53 -3.44
N CYS A 433 15.89 13.51 -2.71
CA CYS A 433 16.45 13.31 -1.36
C CYS A 433 15.40 12.82 -0.36
N THR A 434 14.11 13.12 -0.55
CA THR A 434 13.05 12.52 0.29
C THR A 434 13.02 10.99 0.19
N GLY A 435 13.61 10.41 -0.87
CA GLY A 435 13.79 8.98 -1.02
C GLY A 435 14.46 8.33 0.19
N VAL A 436 15.44 9.00 0.82
CA VAL A 436 16.18 8.49 1.98
C VAL A 436 15.25 8.16 3.15
N SER A 437 14.11 8.83 3.28
CA SER A 437 13.15 8.53 4.34
C SER A 437 12.62 7.09 4.26
N LEU A 438 12.50 6.53 3.05
CA LEU A 438 11.98 5.18 2.81
C LEU A 438 12.88 4.08 3.41
N LEU A 439 14.14 4.38 3.74
CA LEU A 439 15.03 3.44 4.42
C LEU A 439 14.50 3.04 5.80
N TRP A 440 13.74 3.92 6.46
CA TRP A 440 13.11 3.62 7.75
C TRP A 440 12.03 2.54 7.64
N GLU A 441 11.43 2.34 6.46
CA GLU A 441 10.31 1.40 6.26
C GLU A 441 10.74 -0.03 5.94
N GLU A 442 9.88 -1.00 6.26
CA GLU A 442 10.11 -2.42 5.98
C GLU A 442 10.24 -2.67 4.46
N PRO A 443 11.22 -3.47 3.97
CA PRO A 443 11.42 -3.73 2.54
C PRO A 443 10.17 -4.18 1.78
N LYS A 444 9.30 -4.96 2.43
CA LYS A 444 8.04 -5.46 1.85
C LYS A 444 7.00 -4.36 1.59
N ARG A 445 7.08 -3.24 2.31
CA ARG A 445 6.17 -2.09 2.19
C ARG A 445 6.70 -1.03 1.23
N ARG A 446 8.01 -0.99 0.98
CA ARG A 446 8.67 0.03 0.12
C ARG A 446 8.09 0.07 -1.28
N GLY A 447 7.92 -1.09 -1.91
CA GLY A 447 7.31 -1.20 -3.24
C GLY A 447 5.88 -0.65 -3.32
N GLU A 448 5.04 -0.91 -2.32
CA GLU A 448 3.66 -0.40 -2.30
C GLU A 448 3.61 1.12 -2.03
N LEU A 449 4.52 1.65 -1.21
CA LEU A 449 4.67 3.10 -1.01
C LEU A 449 5.18 3.80 -2.28
N ALA A 450 6.14 3.20 -2.98
CA ALA A 450 6.60 3.67 -4.28
C ALA A 450 5.47 3.68 -5.32
N LEU A 451 4.68 2.60 -5.38
CA LEU A 451 3.50 2.47 -6.25
C LEU A 451 2.33 3.38 -5.86
N TYR A 452 2.30 3.91 -4.64
CA TYR A 452 1.35 4.95 -4.25
C TYR A 452 1.72 6.31 -4.87
N CYS A 453 3.01 6.66 -4.88
CA CYS A 453 3.50 7.93 -5.43
C CYS A 453 3.63 7.91 -6.97
N ALA A 454 4.07 6.79 -7.56
CA ALA A 454 4.39 6.70 -8.98
C ALA A 454 3.25 7.12 -9.93
N PRO A 455 1.98 6.74 -9.71
CA PRO A 455 0.87 7.18 -10.57
C PRO A 455 0.62 8.69 -10.49
N LYS A 456 0.82 9.30 -9.30
CA LYS A 456 0.68 10.75 -9.12
C LYS A 456 1.83 11.51 -9.77
N ALA A 457 3.04 10.97 -9.69
CA ALA A 457 4.20 11.47 -10.41
C ALA A 457 4.00 11.40 -11.93
N LEU A 458 3.53 10.27 -12.45
CA LEU A 458 3.26 10.09 -13.88
C LEU A 458 2.18 11.05 -14.40
N TYR A 459 1.10 11.23 -13.63
CA TYR A 459 0.05 12.20 -13.96
C TYR A 459 0.59 13.64 -13.98
N SER A 460 1.37 14.02 -12.96
CA SER A 460 2.03 15.34 -12.90
C SER A 460 2.97 15.55 -14.08
N LEU A 461 3.80 14.55 -14.41
CA LEU A 461 4.72 14.61 -15.54
C LEU A 461 3.97 14.83 -16.85
N TRP A 462 2.91 14.06 -17.09
CA TRP A 462 2.08 14.21 -18.28
C TRP A 462 1.46 15.61 -18.38
N ALA A 463 0.95 16.16 -17.27
CA ALA A 463 0.40 17.51 -17.24
C ALA A 463 1.46 18.59 -17.52
N VAL A 464 2.67 18.45 -16.96
CA VAL A 464 3.80 19.37 -17.22
C VAL A 464 4.27 19.27 -18.67
N LEU A 465 4.39 18.07 -19.24
CA LEU A 465 4.77 17.85 -20.63
C LEU A 465 3.76 18.46 -21.61
N LYS A 466 2.45 18.34 -21.32
CA LYS A 466 1.39 19.03 -22.07
C LYS A 466 1.50 20.55 -21.97
N ALA A 467 1.76 21.08 -20.78
CA ALA A 467 1.94 22.53 -20.59
C ALA A 467 3.15 23.06 -21.39
N LYS A 468 4.22 22.26 -21.50
CA LYS A 468 5.41 22.58 -22.31
C LYS A 468 5.23 22.32 -23.82
N LYS A 469 4.07 21.84 -24.27
CA LYS A 469 3.77 21.44 -25.66
C LYS A 469 4.68 20.33 -26.21
N TRP A 470 5.26 19.49 -25.35
CA TRP A 470 6.12 18.37 -25.77
C TRP A 470 5.32 17.12 -26.17
N VAL A 471 4.04 17.09 -25.82
CA VAL A 471 3.13 15.96 -26.04
C VAL A 471 1.82 16.50 -26.61
N PRO A 472 1.11 15.75 -27.48
CA PRO A 472 -0.19 16.16 -28.02
C PRO A 472 -1.17 16.58 -26.91
N ARG A 473 -1.97 17.62 -27.18
CA ARG A 473 -2.94 18.16 -26.21
C ARG A 473 -3.95 17.11 -25.76
N GLU A 474 -4.45 16.33 -26.71
CA GLU A 474 -5.46 15.30 -26.46
C GLU A 474 -5.13 14.05 -27.27
N ILE A 475 -5.13 12.90 -26.58
CA ILE A 475 -5.11 11.58 -27.22
C ILE A 475 -6.51 11.01 -27.01
N PRO A 476 -7.27 10.73 -28.08
CA PRO A 476 -8.60 10.15 -27.94
C PRO A 476 -8.46 8.81 -27.21
N MET A 477 -9.25 8.64 -26.13
CA MET A 477 -9.28 7.40 -25.33
C MET A 477 -7.92 7.00 -24.74
N GLY A 478 -7.01 7.95 -24.51
CA GLY A 478 -5.69 7.66 -23.93
C GLY A 478 -5.75 6.99 -22.56
N ASP A 479 -6.78 7.27 -21.76
CA ASP A 479 -7.05 6.58 -20.48
C ASP A 479 -7.31 5.08 -20.66
N ILE A 480 -8.06 4.71 -21.70
CA ILE A 480 -8.34 3.32 -22.03
C ILE A 480 -7.09 2.63 -22.55
N ILE A 481 -6.35 3.25 -23.47
CA ILE A 481 -5.09 2.69 -24.00
C ILE A 481 -4.11 2.40 -22.86
N VAL A 482 -3.90 3.37 -21.95
CA VAL A 482 -3.04 3.21 -20.77
C VAL A 482 -3.52 2.07 -19.88
N SER A 483 -4.83 1.98 -19.63
CA SER A 483 -5.40 0.90 -18.84
C SER A 483 -5.24 -0.47 -19.50
N SER A 484 -5.44 -0.57 -20.82
CA SER A 484 -5.25 -1.79 -21.61
C SER A 484 -3.81 -2.27 -21.60
N VAL A 485 -2.85 -1.37 -21.80
CA VAL A 485 -1.43 -1.73 -21.70
C VAL A 485 -1.11 -2.22 -20.28
N GLY A 486 -1.52 -1.48 -19.24
CA GLY A 486 -1.31 -1.88 -17.85
C GLY A 486 -1.92 -3.24 -17.50
N CYS A 487 -3.16 -3.51 -17.92
CA CYS A 487 -3.82 -4.80 -17.73
C CYS A 487 -3.11 -5.94 -18.48
N GLY A 488 -2.66 -5.70 -19.71
CA GLY A 488 -1.87 -6.66 -20.49
C GLY A 488 -0.58 -7.04 -19.77
N MET A 489 0.17 -6.05 -19.27
CA MET A 489 1.41 -6.26 -18.50
C MET A 489 1.16 -7.09 -17.23
N LEU A 490 0.11 -6.75 -16.47
CA LEU A 490 -0.26 -7.49 -15.26
C LEU A 490 -0.63 -8.94 -15.56
N MET A 491 -1.44 -9.19 -16.60
CA MET A 491 -1.87 -10.54 -16.95
C MET A 491 -0.72 -11.39 -17.50
N HIS A 492 0.18 -10.79 -18.27
CA HIS A 492 1.38 -11.47 -18.75
C HIS A 492 2.24 -11.97 -17.57
N CYS A 493 2.52 -11.10 -16.60
CA CYS A 493 3.24 -11.48 -15.37
C CYS A 493 2.47 -12.53 -14.55
N PHE A 494 1.15 -12.41 -14.45
CA PHE A 494 0.31 -13.30 -13.66
C PHE A 494 0.28 -14.72 -14.23
N MET A 495 0.26 -14.88 -15.55
CA MET A 495 0.31 -16.20 -16.18
C MET A 495 1.71 -16.80 -16.19
N ASN A 496 2.74 -16.01 -16.49
CA ASN A 496 4.08 -16.55 -16.74
C ASN A 496 4.92 -16.66 -15.46
N ARG A 497 4.78 -15.73 -14.50
CA ARG A 497 5.61 -15.65 -13.28
C ARG A 497 4.86 -15.10 -12.07
N LYS A 498 3.73 -15.69 -11.70
CA LYS A 498 2.88 -15.27 -10.57
C LYS A 498 3.63 -15.07 -9.24
N GLU A 499 4.64 -15.89 -8.96
CA GLU A 499 5.35 -15.88 -7.65
C GLU A 499 6.23 -14.65 -7.43
N ARG A 500 6.69 -14.02 -8.53
CA ARG A 500 7.51 -12.81 -8.47
C ARG A 500 6.69 -11.52 -8.39
N MET A 501 5.37 -11.62 -8.58
CA MET A 501 4.49 -10.46 -8.52
C MET A 501 4.30 -9.94 -7.09
N PRO A 502 4.05 -8.64 -6.92
CA PRO A 502 3.72 -8.06 -5.62
C PRO A 502 2.50 -8.75 -5.01
N ALA A 503 2.54 -9.01 -3.70
CA ALA A 503 1.50 -9.78 -3.00
C ALA A 503 0.10 -9.17 -3.15
N LEU A 504 -0.01 -7.83 -3.13
CA LEU A 504 -1.28 -7.12 -3.29
C LEU A 504 -1.83 -7.26 -4.71
N ALA A 505 -0.99 -7.06 -5.73
CA ALA A 505 -1.38 -7.23 -7.14
C ALA A 505 -1.81 -8.66 -7.42
N ARG A 506 -1.01 -9.65 -6.98
CA ARG A 506 -1.33 -11.07 -7.10
C ARG A 506 -2.65 -11.41 -6.40
N GLY A 507 -2.87 -10.90 -5.19
CA GLY A 507 -4.09 -11.15 -4.42
C GLY A 507 -5.34 -10.61 -5.12
N ILE A 508 -5.30 -9.36 -5.60
CA ILE A 508 -6.42 -8.73 -6.30
C ILE A 508 -6.71 -9.46 -7.63
N ILE A 509 -5.69 -9.72 -8.44
CA ILE A 509 -5.86 -10.38 -9.73
C ILE A 509 -6.38 -11.80 -9.55
N SER A 510 -5.83 -12.54 -8.58
CA SER A 510 -6.30 -13.90 -8.26
C SER A 510 -7.78 -13.89 -7.90
N GLN A 511 -8.26 -12.94 -7.10
CA GLN A 511 -9.68 -12.85 -6.74
C GLN A 511 -10.59 -12.51 -7.92
N ILE A 512 -10.10 -11.73 -8.89
CA ILE A 512 -10.90 -11.31 -10.05
C ILE A 512 -10.94 -12.42 -11.12
N VAL A 513 -9.79 -13.06 -11.37
CA VAL A 513 -9.63 -14.09 -12.41
C VAL A 513 -10.18 -15.43 -11.93
N ASP A 514 -9.78 -15.85 -10.74
CA ASP A 514 -10.14 -17.13 -10.13
C ASP A 514 -10.70 -16.89 -8.72
N PRO A 515 -11.99 -16.51 -8.61
CA PRO A 515 -12.64 -16.14 -7.35
C PRO A 515 -12.68 -17.23 -6.26
N HIS A 516 -12.00 -18.37 -6.45
CA HIS A 516 -12.22 -19.59 -5.69
C HIS A 516 -10.98 -20.19 -4.99
N THR A 517 -9.84 -19.48 -4.93
CA THR A 517 -8.71 -19.93 -4.10
C THR A 517 -8.10 -18.79 -3.29
N PRO A 518 -8.30 -18.73 -1.96
CA PRO A 518 -7.30 -18.07 -1.13
C PRO A 518 -6.02 -18.89 -1.30
N ASP A 519 -5.02 -18.29 -1.96
CA ASP A 519 -3.68 -18.84 -2.15
C ASP A 519 -3.02 -19.00 -0.77
N ARG A 520 -3.37 -20.09 -0.09
CA ARG A 520 -2.85 -20.47 1.22
C ARG A 520 -1.63 -21.35 1.00
N THR A 521 -0.72 -20.92 0.13
CA THR A 521 0.66 -21.42 0.06
C THR A 521 1.40 -20.97 1.33
N LYS A 522 1.05 -21.55 2.47
CA LYS A 522 1.87 -21.57 3.69
C LYS A 522 2.45 -22.97 3.84
N LYS A 523 3.75 -23.06 3.54
CA LYS A 523 4.70 -24.09 3.97
C LYS A 523 4.19 -25.53 3.84
N LEU A 524 4.37 -26.11 2.66
CA LEU A 524 4.65 -27.55 2.60
C LEU A 524 6.01 -27.73 3.30
N ASN A 525 6.05 -28.46 4.41
CA ASN A 525 7.30 -28.82 5.06
C ASN A 525 8.20 -29.54 4.03
N PRO A 526 9.48 -29.17 3.86
CA PRO A 526 10.41 -29.88 2.98
C PRO A 526 10.61 -31.35 3.34
N LEU A 527 10.20 -31.76 4.55
CA LEU A 527 10.39 -33.10 5.10
C LEU A 527 9.36 -34.15 4.61
N LEU A 528 8.36 -33.78 3.81
CA LEU A 528 7.36 -34.71 3.27
C LEU A 528 7.56 -35.05 1.79
N LYS A 529 8.70 -34.63 1.19
CA LYS A 529 9.08 -35.02 -0.18
C LYS A 529 10.11 -36.17 -0.21
N LYS A 530 10.26 -36.92 0.89
CA LYS A 530 11.24 -38.00 1.00
C LYS A 530 10.62 -39.25 1.62
N SER A 531 9.72 -39.88 0.89
CA SER A 531 9.41 -41.32 0.99
C SER A 531 8.38 -41.62 -0.09
N ASP A 532 8.54 -42.76 -0.75
CA ASP A 532 7.66 -43.34 -1.77
C ASP A 532 8.09 -43.06 -3.22
N ASP A 533 9.30 -43.50 -3.55
CA ASP A 533 9.62 -44.15 -4.83
C ASP A 533 10.80 -45.12 -4.57
N PRO A 534 10.65 -46.46 -4.74
CA PRO A 534 11.78 -47.37 -4.68
C PRO A 534 12.64 -47.25 -5.95
N PRO A 535 13.97 -47.41 -5.85
CA PRO A 535 14.87 -47.30 -7.01
C PRO A 535 14.65 -48.46 -7.99
N PRO A 536 14.83 -48.23 -9.30
CA PRO A 536 14.72 -49.28 -10.30
C PRO A 536 15.89 -50.28 -10.19
N ASP A 537 15.54 -51.56 -10.15
CA ASP A 537 16.46 -52.70 -10.22
C ASP A 537 17.37 -52.59 -11.45
N GLN A 538 18.68 -52.65 -11.20
CA GLN A 538 19.68 -52.88 -12.25
C GLN A 538 19.78 -54.39 -12.47
N LEU A 539 19.32 -54.89 -13.63
CA LEU A 539 19.74 -56.18 -14.15
C LEU A 539 21.07 -56.02 -14.92
N PRO A 540 21.99 -56.99 -14.85
CA PRO A 540 23.33 -56.86 -15.41
C PRO A 540 23.36 -57.29 -16.87
N ASP A 541 23.79 -56.40 -17.78
CA ASP A 541 24.21 -56.84 -19.11
C ASP A 541 25.69 -57.20 -19.09
N SER A 542 25.91 -58.50 -19.11
CA SER A 542 27.17 -59.14 -19.41
C SER A 542 27.50 -59.04 -20.91
N LYS A 543 28.79 -58.86 -21.19
CA LYS A 543 29.57 -59.42 -22.30
C LYS A 543 29.71 -58.65 -23.63
N HIS A 544 30.99 -58.53 -24.00
CA HIS A 544 31.63 -58.46 -25.34
C HIS A 544 31.24 -57.24 -26.19
N THR A 545 32.16 -56.37 -26.62
CA THR A 545 33.50 -56.59 -27.19
C THR A 545 34.27 -55.27 -27.16
#